data_AF-A0A961E4C5-F1
#
_entry.id   AF-A0A961E4C5-F1
#
_cell.length_a   1.000
_cell.length_b   1.000
_cell.length_c   1.000
_cell.angle_alpha   90.00
_cell.angle_beta   90.00
_cell.angle_gamma   90.00
#
_symmetry.space_group_name_H-M   'P 1'
#
loop_
_entity.id
_entity.type
_entity.pdbx_description
1 polymer ?
#
loop_
_entity_poly.entity_id
_entity_poly.type
_entity_poly.pdbx_seq_one_letter_code
_entity_poly.pdbx_strand_id
1 'polypeptide(L)'
;MQSTEVPPVTPPAAERRPTTTEHHGRTRSDDYEWLRDKESPEVTAYLEAENDYTRERTAHLADLRQSIFDEIKARTRETDLSVPTRNRGHWYYGRSFEGKEYGASCRVPVVDPDDWTPPRPAEDTAPDQPALPGEEVLLDLDALAEGHEFFSLGGSSISPTGDLLAYST
;
A
#
# COMPACT_ATOMS: atom_id res chain seq x y z
N MET A 1 25.77 -39.37 13.44
CA MET A 1 24.66 -38.41 13.60
C MET A 1 23.75 -38.64 12.40
N GLN A 2 22.57 -39.20 12.60
CA GLN A 2 21.64 -39.51 11.51
C GLN A 2 21.05 -38.19 11.01
N SER A 3 21.32 -37.85 9.74
CA SER A 3 20.64 -36.77 9.04
C SER A 3 19.17 -37.16 8.89
N THR A 4 18.28 -36.46 9.60
CA THR A 4 16.84 -36.60 9.41
C THR A 4 16.50 -35.96 8.06
N GLU A 5 16.27 -36.80 7.05
CA GLU A 5 15.80 -36.38 5.74
C GLU A 5 14.34 -35.94 5.88
N VAL A 6 14.10 -34.63 5.80
CA VAL A 6 12.75 -34.07 5.78
C VAL A 6 12.12 -34.44 4.43
N PRO A 7 10.95 -35.09 4.40
CA PRO A 7 10.30 -35.48 3.15
C PRO A 7 10.06 -34.24 2.27
N PRO A 8 10.22 -34.35 0.94
CA PRO A 8 10.04 -33.21 0.05
C PRO A 8 8.60 -32.71 0.11
N VAL A 9 8.43 -31.42 0.43
CA VAL A 9 7.14 -30.75 0.34
C VAL A 9 6.71 -30.73 -1.12
N THR A 10 5.49 -31.20 -1.39
CA THR A 10 4.93 -31.29 -2.75
C THR A 10 3.98 -30.10 -2.95
N PRO A 11 4.00 -29.42 -4.12
CA PRO A 11 3.03 -28.36 -4.38
C PRO A 11 1.60 -28.92 -4.38
N PRO A 12 0.60 -28.14 -3.93
CA PRO A 12 -0.79 -28.54 -4.07
C PRO A 12 -1.14 -28.68 -5.55
N ALA A 13 -1.92 -29.70 -5.89
CA ALA A 13 -2.34 -29.97 -7.26
C ALA A 13 -3.74 -29.38 -7.49
N ALA A 14 -3.86 -28.42 -8.40
CA ALA A 14 -5.16 -27.92 -8.83
C ALA A 14 -5.95 -29.00 -9.58
N GLU A 15 -7.20 -29.22 -9.18
CA GLU A 15 -8.08 -30.14 -9.90
C GLU A 15 -8.43 -29.57 -11.29
N ARG A 16 -8.38 -30.43 -12.31
CA ARG A 16 -8.77 -30.09 -13.67
C ARG A 16 -10.26 -30.32 -13.87
N ARG A 17 -11.01 -29.26 -14.11
CA ARG A 17 -12.46 -29.24 -14.32
C ARG A 17 -12.78 -28.52 -15.64
N PRO A 18 -12.80 -29.25 -16.76
CA PRO A 18 -12.97 -28.65 -18.08
C PRO A 18 -14.25 -27.81 -18.16
N THR A 19 -14.08 -26.49 -18.33
CA THR A 19 -15.16 -25.55 -18.58
C THR A 19 -14.99 -25.00 -19.99
N THR A 20 -16.02 -25.17 -20.83
CA THR A 20 -15.95 -24.77 -22.24
C THR A 20 -16.72 -23.48 -22.49
N THR A 21 -16.08 -22.53 -23.17
CA THR A 21 -16.70 -21.28 -23.63
C THR A 21 -16.55 -21.12 -25.15
N GLU A 22 -17.52 -20.48 -25.79
CA GLU A 22 -17.50 -20.19 -27.22
C GLU A 22 -17.47 -18.67 -27.44
N HIS A 23 -16.48 -18.20 -28.21
CA HIS A 23 -16.34 -16.81 -28.59
C HIS A 23 -16.03 -16.70 -30.09
N HIS A 24 -16.88 -15.99 -30.83
CA HIS A 24 -16.75 -15.79 -32.28
C HIS A 24 -16.61 -17.10 -33.09
N GLY A 25 -17.40 -18.13 -32.74
CA GLY A 25 -17.35 -19.44 -33.39
C GLY A 25 -16.10 -20.26 -33.06
N ARG A 26 -15.34 -19.89 -32.02
CA ARG A 26 -14.19 -20.63 -31.52
C ARG A 26 -14.44 -21.12 -30.11
N THR A 27 -14.25 -22.41 -29.91
CA THR A 27 -14.41 -23.08 -28.62
C THR A 27 -13.07 -23.12 -27.87
N ARG A 28 -13.06 -22.72 -26.60
CA ARG A 28 -11.93 -22.82 -25.68
C ARG A 28 -12.36 -23.64 -24.46
N SER A 29 -11.53 -24.62 -24.05
CA SER A 29 -11.67 -25.30 -22.76
C SER A 29 -10.67 -24.71 -21.78
N ASP A 30 -11.14 -24.34 -20.60
CA ASP A 30 -10.33 -23.93 -19.46
C ASP A 30 -10.60 -24.90 -18.29
N ASP A 31 -9.59 -25.67 -17.92
CA ASP A 31 -9.71 -26.67 -16.85
C ASP A 31 -9.72 -26.03 -15.45
N TYR A 32 -9.43 -24.72 -15.36
CA TYR A 32 -9.25 -24.02 -14.10
C TYR A 32 -10.15 -22.79 -13.96
N GLU A 33 -11.21 -22.66 -14.78
CA GLU A 33 -12.19 -21.57 -14.66
C GLU A 33 -12.79 -21.49 -13.24
N TRP A 34 -12.87 -22.62 -12.52
CA TRP A 34 -13.34 -22.68 -11.14
C TRP A 34 -12.50 -21.86 -10.16
N LEU A 35 -11.20 -21.62 -10.43
CA LEU A 35 -10.33 -20.76 -9.61
C LEU A 35 -10.71 -19.28 -9.69
N ARG A 36 -11.57 -18.89 -10.64
CA ARG A 36 -12.04 -17.51 -10.79
C ARG A 36 -13.05 -17.11 -9.72
N ASP A 37 -13.73 -18.07 -9.11
CA ASP A 37 -14.76 -17.81 -8.10
C ASP A 37 -14.13 -17.46 -6.75
N LYS A 38 -14.08 -16.16 -6.46
CA LYS A 38 -13.42 -15.62 -5.26
C LYS A 38 -14.15 -15.96 -3.96
N GLU A 39 -15.43 -16.27 -4.02
CA GLU A 39 -16.26 -16.58 -2.85
C GLU A 39 -16.28 -18.08 -2.55
N SER A 40 -15.67 -18.90 -3.42
CA SER A 40 -15.63 -20.35 -3.27
C SER A 40 -14.69 -20.76 -2.12
N PRO A 41 -15.19 -21.48 -1.09
CA PRO A 41 -14.34 -22.01 -0.02
C PRO A 41 -13.25 -22.95 -0.52
N GLU A 42 -13.48 -23.62 -1.66
CA GLU A 42 -12.50 -24.49 -2.28
C GLU A 42 -11.33 -23.70 -2.89
N VAL A 43 -11.62 -22.55 -3.49
CA VAL A 43 -10.57 -21.66 -4.02
C VAL A 43 -9.75 -21.09 -2.86
N THR A 44 -10.39 -20.65 -1.78
CA THR A 44 -9.69 -20.19 -0.57
C THR A 44 -8.78 -21.29 -0.01
N ALA A 45 -9.30 -22.51 0.17
CA ALA A 45 -8.51 -23.63 0.68
C ALA A 45 -7.31 -23.98 -0.22
N TYR A 46 -7.49 -23.91 -1.55
CA TYR A 46 -6.39 -24.11 -2.50
C TYR A 46 -5.31 -23.02 -2.38
N LEU A 47 -5.71 -21.74 -2.27
CA LEU A 47 -4.78 -20.62 -2.10
C LEU A 47 -4.03 -20.67 -0.76
N GLU A 48 -4.69 -21.11 0.31
CA GLU A 48 -4.05 -21.34 1.61
C GLU A 48 -2.98 -22.43 1.51
N ALA A 49 -3.28 -23.55 0.84
CA ALA A 49 -2.32 -24.62 0.60
C ALA A 49 -1.12 -24.16 -0.26
N GLU A 50 -1.33 -23.30 -1.26
CA GLU A 50 -0.25 -22.70 -2.05
C GLU A 50 0.61 -21.75 -1.20
N ASN A 51 -0.01 -20.98 -0.31
CA ASN A 51 0.70 -20.11 0.64
C ASN A 51 1.53 -20.94 1.65
N ASP A 52 0.99 -22.06 2.14
CA ASP A 52 1.69 -22.98 3.04
C ASP A 52 2.92 -23.59 2.35
N TYR A 53 2.72 -24.15 1.15
CA TYR A 53 3.81 -24.68 0.33
C TYR A 53 4.89 -23.62 0.09
N THR A 54 4.50 -22.40 -0.27
CA THR A 54 5.43 -21.29 -0.51
C THR A 54 6.22 -20.94 0.76
N ARG A 55 5.57 -20.85 1.93
CA ARG A 55 6.22 -20.58 3.21
C ARG A 55 7.24 -21.66 3.56
N GLU A 56 6.89 -22.93 3.39
CA GLU A 56 7.80 -24.05 3.66
C GLU A 56 8.99 -24.08 2.68
N ARG A 57 8.74 -23.93 1.39
CA ARG A 57 9.79 -23.93 0.36
C ARG A 57 10.75 -22.76 0.50
N THR A 58 10.28 -21.61 0.97
CA THR A 58 11.10 -20.41 1.16
C THR A 58 11.62 -20.24 2.59
N ALA A 59 11.32 -21.18 3.50
CA ALA A 59 11.71 -21.07 4.91
C ALA A 59 13.22 -20.90 5.11
N HIS A 60 14.03 -21.59 4.30
CA HIS A 60 15.50 -21.49 4.32
C HIS A 60 16.05 -20.11 3.92
N LEU A 61 15.23 -19.23 3.35
CA LEU A 61 15.59 -17.86 2.97
C LEU A 61 15.18 -16.84 4.04
N ALA A 62 14.68 -17.27 5.21
CA ALA A 62 14.17 -16.37 6.24
C ALA A 62 15.20 -15.32 6.67
N ASP A 63 16.45 -15.73 6.94
CA ASP A 63 17.52 -14.82 7.37
C ASP A 63 17.92 -13.82 6.28
N LEU A 64 17.97 -14.28 5.02
CA LEU A 64 18.24 -13.42 3.87
C LEU A 64 17.11 -12.40 3.67
N ARG A 65 15.85 -12.84 3.76
CA ARG A 65 14.67 -11.99 3.66
C ARG A 65 14.66 -10.92 4.74
N GLN A 66 14.99 -11.30 5.99
CA GLN A 66 15.09 -10.34 7.09
C GLN A 66 16.22 -9.33 6.86
N SER A 67 17.39 -9.79 6.42
CA SER A 67 18.52 -8.90 6.13
C SER A 67 18.18 -7.87 5.05
N ILE A 68 17.50 -8.30 3.98
CA ILE A 68 17.03 -7.40 2.91
C ILE A 68 15.98 -6.42 3.44
N PHE A 69 15.03 -6.89 4.26
CA PHE A 69 14.03 -6.03 4.88
C PHE A 69 14.69 -4.94 5.74
N ASP A 70 15.64 -5.31 6.60
CA ASP A 70 16.34 -4.37 7.48
C ASP A 70 17.18 -3.38 6.66
N GLU A 71 17.82 -3.82 5.56
CA GLU A 71 18.57 -2.95 4.66
C GLU A 71 17.65 -1.94 3.96
N ILE A 72 16.49 -2.38 3.45
CA ILE A 72 15.50 -1.48 2.84
C ILE A 72 15.00 -0.50 3.89
N LYS A 73 14.60 -0.98 5.06
CA LYS A 73 14.10 -0.13 6.16
C LYS A 73 15.14 0.92 6.55
N ALA A 74 16.39 0.53 6.76
CA ALA A 74 17.46 1.46 7.14
C ALA A 74 17.77 2.52 6.08
N ARG A 75 17.36 2.32 4.82
CA ARG A 75 17.54 3.26 3.71
C ARG A 75 16.27 4.05 3.38
N THR A 76 15.14 3.66 3.96
CA THR A 76 13.88 4.39 3.85
C THR A 76 13.84 5.47 4.93
N ARG A 77 13.61 6.72 4.52
CA ARG A 77 13.30 7.79 5.46
C ARG A 77 11.84 7.64 5.84
N GLU A 78 11.58 7.15 7.06
CA GLU A 78 10.20 6.92 7.52
C GLU A 78 9.47 8.26 7.76
N THR A 79 10.16 9.23 8.36
CA THR A 79 9.72 10.63 8.43
C THR A 79 10.24 11.38 7.20
N ASP A 80 9.35 11.78 6.31
CA ASP A 80 9.69 12.47 5.07
C ASP A 80 8.61 13.49 4.68
N LEU A 81 9.02 14.43 3.84
CA LEU A 81 8.20 15.52 3.34
C LEU A 81 8.25 15.55 1.81
N SER A 82 7.09 15.58 1.18
CA SER A 82 7.05 15.90 -0.25
C SER A 82 7.43 17.36 -0.47
N VAL A 83 8.00 17.67 -1.63
CA VAL A 83 8.24 19.05 -2.05
C VAL A 83 6.91 19.83 -2.12
N PRO A 84 6.75 20.96 -1.40
CA PRO A 84 5.51 21.72 -1.43
C PRO A 84 5.16 22.22 -2.83
N THR A 85 3.91 21.98 -3.22
CA THR A 85 3.36 22.38 -4.52
C THR A 85 2.33 23.48 -4.34
N ARG A 86 2.50 24.59 -5.07
CA ARG A 86 1.55 25.71 -5.01
C ARG A 86 0.32 25.43 -5.86
N ASN A 87 -0.86 25.63 -5.28
CA ASN A 87 -2.11 25.65 -6.02
C ASN A 87 -3.05 26.70 -5.42
N ARG A 88 -3.39 27.71 -6.23
CA ARG A 88 -4.16 28.89 -5.81
C ARG A 88 -3.52 29.56 -4.58
N GLY A 89 -4.28 29.78 -3.52
CA GLY A 89 -3.86 30.47 -2.30
C GLY A 89 -3.09 29.63 -1.29
N HIS A 90 -2.70 28.39 -1.62
CA HIS A 90 -2.02 27.50 -0.66
C HIS A 90 -0.85 26.75 -1.29
N TRP A 91 0.10 26.34 -0.45
CA TRP A 91 1.11 25.33 -0.71
C TRP A 91 0.65 24.01 -0.09
N TYR A 92 0.77 22.91 -0.82
CA TYR A 92 0.35 21.57 -0.42
C TYR A 92 1.53 20.62 -0.35
N TYR A 93 1.54 19.74 0.63
CA TYR A 93 2.58 18.72 0.78
C TYR A 93 2.04 17.52 1.57
N GLY A 94 2.63 16.35 1.33
CA GLY A 94 2.46 15.16 2.15
C GLY A 94 3.54 15.08 3.23
N ARG A 95 3.16 14.50 4.36
CA ARG A 95 4.06 14.14 5.48
C ARG A 95 3.95 12.64 5.72
N SER A 96 5.06 11.93 5.82
CA SER A 96 5.10 10.59 6.41
C SER A 96 5.77 10.66 7.79
N PHE A 97 5.51 9.66 8.63
CA PHE A 97 5.97 9.64 10.01
C PHE A 97 6.51 8.27 10.35
N GLU A 98 7.61 8.24 11.11
CA GLU A 98 8.15 7.00 11.66
C GLU A 98 7.09 6.21 12.44
N GLY A 99 7.00 4.91 12.14
CA GLY A 99 6.04 4.00 12.78
C GLY A 99 4.58 4.14 12.35
N LYS A 100 4.27 5.00 11.37
CA LYS A 100 2.94 5.07 10.73
C LYS A 100 2.99 4.42 9.36
N GLU A 101 1.95 3.66 9.04
CA GLU A 101 1.83 2.98 7.73
C GLU A 101 1.39 3.96 6.63
N TYR A 102 0.70 5.04 7.01
CA TYR A 102 0.24 6.07 6.09
C TYR A 102 0.62 7.48 6.55
N GLY A 103 0.76 8.37 5.56
CA GLY A 103 1.05 9.78 5.78
C GLY A 103 -0.19 10.66 5.93
N ALA A 104 0.04 11.96 6.05
CA ALA A 104 -1.01 12.98 6.02
C ALA A 104 -0.80 13.95 4.86
N SER A 105 -1.89 14.47 4.32
CA SER A 105 -1.89 15.60 3.39
C SER A 105 -2.09 16.90 4.15
N CYS A 106 -1.22 17.88 3.93
CA CYS A 106 -1.18 19.14 4.65
C CYS A 106 -1.14 20.32 3.67
N ARG A 107 -1.50 21.51 4.17
CA ARG A 107 -1.36 22.77 3.44
C ARG A 107 -0.96 23.92 4.34
N VAL A 108 -0.40 24.97 3.73
CA VAL A 108 -0.23 26.30 4.33
C VAL A 108 -0.69 27.39 3.38
N PRO A 109 -1.19 28.54 3.87
CA PRO A 109 -1.53 29.66 3.01
C PRO A 109 -0.29 30.25 2.33
N VAL A 110 -0.48 30.77 1.12
CA VAL A 110 0.51 31.60 0.44
C VAL A 110 0.56 32.96 1.15
N VAL A 111 1.75 33.34 1.65
CA VAL A 111 1.94 34.62 2.36
C VAL A 111 2.15 35.77 1.37
N ASP A 112 3.00 35.57 0.37
CA ASP A 112 3.27 36.53 -0.70
C ASP A 112 2.81 35.94 -2.05
N PRO A 113 1.79 36.52 -2.71
CA PRO A 113 1.33 36.06 -4.01
C PRO A 113 2.40 36.08 -5.11
N ASP A 114 3.38 36.98 -5.02
CA ASP A 114 4.44 37.14 -6.02
C ASP A 114 5.65 36.23 -5.75
N ASP A 115 5.74 35.64 -4.55
CA ASP A 115 6.78 34.67 -4.20
C ASP A 115 6.38 33.23 -4.60
N TRP A 116 7.09 32.69 -5.58
CA TRP A 116 6.93 31.31 -6.06
C TRP A 116 7.95 30.34 -5.46
N THR A 117 8.69 30.77 -4.45
CA THR A 117 9.64 29.91 -3.73
C THR A 117 8.87 28.96 -2.82
N PRO A 118 9.00 27.63 -2.99
CA PRO A 118 8.37 26.68 -2.08
C PRO A 118 8.89 26.87 -0.66
N PRO A 119 8.00 26.93 0.35
CA PRO A 119 8.44 26.92 1.74
C PRO A 119 9.15 25.60 2.05
N ARG A 120 9.96 25.60 3.11
CA ARG A 120 10.67 24.40 3.58
C ARG A 120 10.08 23.97 4.91
N PRO A 121 9.18 22.98 4.94
CA PRO A 121 8.69 22.43 6.20
C PRO A 121 9.85 21.79 6.97
N ALA A 122 9.78 21.82 8.29
CA ALA A 122 10.78 21.23 9.15
C ALA A 122 10.75 19.69 9.05
N GLU A 123 11.89 19.09 8.69
CA GLU A 123 12.01 17.66 8.36
C GLU A 123 11.75 16.75 9.58
N ASP A 124 12.15 17.18 10.78
CA ASP A 124 12.03 16.38 12.02
C ASP A 124 10.84 16.83 12.89
N THR A 125 9.66 16.95 12.28
CA THR A 125 8.46 17.43 12.99
C THR A 125 7.56 16.27 13.38
N ALA A 126 7.24 16.16 14.67
CA ALA A 126 6.31 15.16 15.19
C ALA A 126 4.91 15.25 14.54
N PRO A 127 4.12 14.16 14.50
CA PRO A 127 2.80 14.16 13.85
C PRO A 127 1.81 15.19 14.41
N ASP A 128 1.93 15.52 15.69
CA ASP A 128 1.07 16.48 16.41
C ASP A 128 1.60 17.93 16.33
N GLN A 129 2.72 18.16 15.64
CA GLN A 129 3.35 19.46 15.50
C GLN A 129 3.29 19.93 14.03
N PRO A 130 3.03 21.23 13.79
CA PRO A 130 3.01 21.76 12.44
C PRO A 130 4.44 21.91 11.89
N ALA A 131 4.70 21.42 10.68
CA ALA A 131 6.02 21.53 10.05
C ALA A 131 6.28 22.95 9.48
N LEU A 132 5.21 23.74 9.31
CA LEU A 132 5.26 25.15 8.94
C LEU A 132 4.27 25.98 9.79
N PRO A 133 4.54 27.26 10.04
CA PRO A 133 3.58 28.14 10.70
C PRO A 133 2.26 28.22 9.92
N GLY A 134 1.14 27.95 10.60
CA GLY A 134 -0.19 27.96 9.97
C GLY A 134 -0.49 26.73 9.11
N GLU A 135 0.21 25.61 9.35
CA GLU A 135 -0.13 24.33 8.72
C GLU A 135 -1.53 23.86 9.12
N GLU A 136 -2.27 23.41 8.11
CA GLU A 136 -3.56 22.73 8.24
C GLU A 136 -3.42 21.30 7.71
N VAL A 137 -3.79 20.30 8.52
CA VAL A 137 -3.93 18.91 8.08
C VAL A 137 -5.25 18.77 7.34
N LEU A 138 -5.18 18.39 6.06
CA LEU A 138 -6.36 18.18 5.21
C LEU A 138 -6.91 16.77 5.34
N LEU A 139 -6.04 15.77 5.40
CA LEU A 139 -6.43 14.37 5.43
C LEU A 139 -5.36 13.55 6.12
N ASP A 140 -5.70 12.95 7.26
CA ASP A 140 -4.88 11.97 7.96
C ASP A 140 -5.28 10.58 7.48
N LEU A 141 -4.41 9.92 6.70
CA LEU A 141 -4.71 8.61 6.12
C LEU A 141 -4.52 7.48 7.13
N ASP A 142 -3.65 7.67 8.12
CA ASP A 142 -3.39 6.70 9.16
C ASP A 142 -4.61 6.59 10.10
N ALA A 143 -5.21 7.73 10.44
CA ALA A 143 -6.48 7.78 11.18
C ALA A 143 -7.66 7.15 10.40
N LEU A 144 -7.68 7.29 9.07
CA LEU A 144 -8.71 6.66 8.23
C LEU A 144 -8.48 5.15 8.05
N ALA A 145 -7.24 4.70 8.13
CA ALA A 145 -6.88 3.28 8.04
C ALA A 145 -7.14 2.52 9.34
N GLU A 146 -7.27 3.21 10.47
CA GLU A 146 -7.45 2.57 11.78
C GLU A 146 -8.68 1.64 11.80
N GLY A 147 -8.47 0.39 12.21
CA GLY A 147 -9.51 -0.63 12.27
C GLY A 147 -9.77 -1.39 10.96
N HIS A 148 -9.03 -1.10 9.89
CA HIS A 148 -9.12 -1.79 8.61
C HIS A 148 -7.91 -2.70 8.37
N GLU A 149 -8.13 -3.92 7.86
CA GLU A 149 -7.04 -4.83 7.46
C GLU A 149 -6.31 -4.35 6.19
N PHE A 150 -6.98 -3.54 5.37
CA PHE A 150 -6.45 -2.92 4.17
C PHE A 150 -7.09 -1.53 3.99
N PHE A 151 -6.26 -0.54 3.67
CA PHE A 151 -6.69 0.81 3.34
C PHE A 151 -5.95 1.33 2.10
N SER A 152 -6.68 2.04 1.24
CA SER A 152 -6.09 2.69 0.06
C SER A 152 -6.85 3.96 -0.27
N LEU A 153 -6.15 5.09 -0.31
CA LEU A 153 -6.72 6.31 -0.87
C LEU A 153 -6.77 6.19 -2.40
N GLY A 154 -7.97 6.25 -2.99
CA GLY A 154 -8.14 6.24 -4.44
C GLY A 154 -7.80 7.59 -5.08
N GLY A 155 -8.41 8.67 -4.59
CA GLY A 155 -8.16 10.02 -5.08
C GLY A 155 -8.66 11.06 -4.10
N SER A 156 -8.08 12.26 -4.16
CA SER A 156 -8.54 13.41 -3.40
C SER A 156 -8.52 14.67 -4.27
N SER A 157 -9.47 15.57 -4.04
CA SER A 157 -9.60 16.82 -4.78
C SER A 157 -10.18 17.91 -3.89
N ILE A 158 -9.62 19.10 -4.00
CA ILE A 158 -10.01 20.28 -3.23
C ILE A 158 -10.89 21.17 -4.09
N SER A 159 -11.95 21.73 -3.51
CA SER A 159 -12.82 22.67 -4.20
C SER A 159 -12.06 23.90 -4.70
N PRO A 160 -12.53 24.58 -5.76
CA PRO A 160 -11.89 25.81 -6.22
C PRO A 160 -11.80 26.93 -5.17
N THR A 161 -12.73 26.97 -4.21
CA THR A 161 -12.71 27.92 -3.09
C THR A 161 -11.73 27.52 -2.00
N GLY A 162 -11.40 26.23 -1.88
CA GLY A 162 -10.46 25.70 -0.89
C GLY A 162 -11.10 25.16 0.39
N ASP A 163 -12.44 25.21 0.51
CA ASP A 163 -13.12 24.91 1.78
C ASP A 163 -13.71 23.50 1.87
N LEU A 164 -13.69 22.74 0.77
CA LEU A 164 -14.22 21.37 0.72
C LEU A 164 -13.16 20.44 0.14
N LEU A 165 -13.03 19.26 0.76
CA LEU A 165 -12.21 18.15 0.28
C LEU A 165 -13.12 16.98 -0.08
N ALA A 166 -13.05 16.54 -1.33
CA ALA A 166 -13.63 15.28 -1.76
C ALA A 166 -12.53 14.21 -1.80
N TYR A 167 -12.81 13.01 -1.30
CA TYR A 167 -11.87 11.88 -1.35
C TYR A 167 -12.62 10.55 -1.48
N SER A 168 -11.90 9.52 -1.91
CA SER A 168 -12.39 8.13 -1.99
C SER A 168 -11.40 7.16 -1.35
N THR A 169 -11.91 6.18 -0.61
CA THR A 169 -11.14 5.12 0.07
C THR A 169 -11.68 3.76 -0.30
#